data_AF-A0A9W6VDD8-F1
#
_entry.id   AF-A0A9W6VDD8-F1
#
_cell.length_a   1.000
_cell.length_b   1.000
_cell.length_c   1.000
_cell.angle_alpha   90.00
_cell.angle_beta   90.00
_cell.angle_gamma   90.00
#
_symmetry.space_group_name_H-M   'P 1'
#
loop_
_entity.id
_entity.type
_entity.pdbx_description
1 polymer ?
#
loop_
_entity_poly.entity_id
_entity_poly.type
_entity_poly.pdbx_seq_one_letter_code
_entity_poly.pdbx_strand_id
1 'polypeptide(L)'
;MRLSILDQGHRRRAKLFLAFTAMMSRVDSPDIVKMLLYRPGFLTRALLDLTADAMRGPSYWTAGEREYLAMCTARLHQCPFCIDTHAELTRIAGHGEIDPDDAASARPQLRAVREFLDVATRDPDHVDITGVADLPEDALREALHVNLVWNIVNRLANAFGFVLREGQLHSGTRALHRFGYRFPSFLLTDGPVTDHGDVVANLRHAVLEAPATTDPALRAAAVAGDPLPEPWQSYATAVRDTSYRITDTDIERLTAAGHTEDQIFEVTIAAAVGAALRSFDAGRNALEQKITG
;
A
#
# COMPACT_ATOMS: atom_id res chain seq x y z
N MET A 1 21.06 -1.59 -6.94
CA MET A 1 20.67 -0.26 -6.38
C MET A 1 19.15 -0.17 -6.23
N ARG A 2 18.67 0.51 -5.18
CA ARG A 2 17.31 1.07 -5.14
C ARG A 2 17.10 2.05 -6.31
N LEU A 3 15.88 2.16 -6.82
CA LEU A 3 15.52 3.07 -7.91
C LEU A 3 15.92 4.51 -7.60
N SER A 4 16.91 5.02 -8.32
CA SER A 4 17.50 6.34 -8.06
C SER A 4 16.53 7.48 -8.41
N ILE A 5 15.62 7.26 -9.36
CA ILE A 5 14.51 8.16 -9.69
C ILE A 5 13.64 8.53 -8.50
N LEU A 6 13.58 7.70 -7.45
CA LEU A 6 12.83 7.99 -6.23
C LEU A 6 13.55 9.02 -5.35
N ASP A 7 14.83 9.31 -5.57
CA ASP A 7 15.53 10.37 -4.85
C ASP A 7 15.70 11.65 -5.70
N GLN A 8 15.88 11.48 -7.02
CA GLN A 8 16.30 12.57 -7.91
C GLN A 8 15.37 12.81 -9.11
N GLY A 9 14.45 11.89 -9.41
CA GLY A 9 13.57 11.95 -10.58
C GLY A 9 12.32 12.84 -10.41
N HIS A 10 12.15 13.50 -9.26
CA HIS A 10 10.94 14.27 -8.98
C HIS A 10 10.79 15.55 -9.81
N ARG A 11 9.54 15.94 -10.04
CA ARG A 11 9.16 17.23 -10.66
C ARG A 11 9.57 18.41 -9.77
N ARG A 12 9.82 19.59 -10.37
CA ARG A 12 10.36 20.78 -9.66
C ARG A 12 9.59 21.15 -8.37
N ARG A 13 8.25 21.16 -8.42
CA ARG A 13 7.41 21.45 -7.25
C ARG A 13 7.58 20.44 -6.10
N ALA A 14 7.75 19.16 -6.44
CA ALA A 14 7.95 18.11 -5.46
C ALA A 14 9.35 18.22 -4.84
N LYS A 15 10.38 18.49 -5.66
CA LYS A 15 11.75 18.77 -5.16
C LYS A 15 11.77 19.95 -4.18
N LEU A 16 11.10 21.05 -4.52
CA LEU A 16 11.01 22.22 -3.63
C LEU A 16 10.31 21.87 -2.32
N PHE A 17 9.20 21.15 -2.38
CA PHE A 17 8.46 20.70 -1.20
C PHE A 17 9.32 19.81 -0.29
N LEU A 18 9.92 18.75 -0.84
CA LEU A 18 10.77 17.81 -0.10
C LEU A 18 11.95 18.51 0.57
N ALA A 19 12.63 19.41 -0.15
CA ALA A 19 13.73 20.19 0.39
C ALA A 19 13.27 21.12 1.53
N PHE A 20 12.14 21.80 1.36
CA PHE A 20 11.57 22.69 2.37
C PHE A 20 11.15 21.92 3.63
N THR A 21 10.43 20.80 3.48
CA THR A 21 9.98 20.01 4.63
C THR A 21 11.15 19.38 5.37
N ALA A 22 12.16 18.88 4.67
CA ALA A 22 13.37 18.33 5.28
C ALA A 22 14.16 19.39 6.04
N MET A 23 14.25 20.62 5.51
CA MET A 23 14.90 21.75 6.19
C MET A 23 14.16 22.14 7.47
N MET A 24 12.82 22.20 7.44
CA MET A 24 12.00 22.55 8.61
C MET A 24 12.03 21.48 9.71
N SER A 25 11.95 20.20 9.34
CA SER A 25 11.96 19.10 10.30
C SER A 25 13.37 18.72 10.77
N ARG A 26 14.41 19.10 10.01
CA ARG A 26 15.79 18.61 10.13
C ARG A 26 15.92 17.09 9.98
N VAL A 27 14.95 16.48 9.31
CA VAL A 27 14.88 15.03 9.06
C VAL A 27 14.68 14.84 7.57
N ASP A 28 15.41 13.90 6.95
CA ASP A 28 15.23 13.59 5.53
C ASP A 28 13.77 13.20 5.22
N SER A 29 13.33 13.47 3.99
CA SER A 29 11.98 13.10 3.57
C SER A 29 11.80 11.58 3.63
N PRO A 30 10.73 11.08 4.28
CA PRO A 30 10.46 9.65 4.32
C PRO A 30 10.30 9.06 2.92
N ASP A 31 10.74 7.82 2.77
CA ASP A 31 10.78 7.13 1.49
C ASP A 31 9.39 6.95 0.87
N ILE A 32 8.36 6.75 1.70
CA ILE A 32 6.97 6.77 1.26
C ILE A 32 6.56 8.10 0.63
N VAL A 33 7.01 9.23 1.18
CA VAL A 33 6.69 10.56 0.64
C VAL A 33 7.35 10.76 -0.71
N LYS A 34 8.62 10.36 -0.84
CA LYS A 34 9.35 10.39 -2.11
C LYS A 34 8.64 9.57 -3.19
N MET A 35 8.24 8.33 -2.86
CA MET A 35 7.48 7.46 -3.78
C MET A 35 6.15 8.09 -4.20
N LEU A 36 5.38 8.61 -3.24
CA LEU A 36 4.07 9.21 -3.53
C LEU A 36 4.19 10.47 -4.41
N LEU A 37 5.28 11.22 -4.32
CA LEU A 37 5.46 12.46 -5.08
C LEU A 37 6.16 12.29 -6.44
N TYR A 38 6.66 11.09 -6.76
CA TYR A 38 7.35 10.84 -8.02
C TYR A 38 6.41 10.95 -9.23
N ARG A 39 5.37 10.11 -9.31
CA ARG A 39 4.38 10.10 -10.40
C ARG A 39 2.95 9.97 -9.87
N PRO A 40 2.41 11.05 -9.27
CA PRO A 40 1.16 10.94 -8.52
C PRO A 40 -0.08 10.68 -9.38
N GLY A 41 -0.01 10.90 -10.70
CA GLY A 41 -1.09 10.56 -11.62
C GLY A 41 -1.21 9.06 -11.91
N PHE A 42 -0.14 8.29 -11.67
CA PHE A 42 -0.10 6.86 -11.95
C PHE A 42 -0.61 6.00 -10.78
N LEU A 43 -0.38 6.42 -9.54
CA LEU A 43 -0.78 5.67 -8.33
C LEU A 43 -1.33 6.57 -7.23
N THR A 44 -0.58 7.62 -6.88
CA THR A 44 -0.75 8.30 -5.60
C THR A 44 -2.13 8.88 -5.36
N ARG A 45 -2.77 9.49 -6.37
CA ARG A 45 -4.09 10.09 -6.16
C ARG A 45 -5.10 9.03 -5.74
N ALA A 46 -5.25 7.98 -6.53
CA ALA A 46 -6.18 6.89 -6.24
C ALA A 46 -5.83 6.15 -4.94
N LEU A 47 -4.53 5.93 -4.67
CA LEU A 47 -4.09 5.30 -3.43
C LEU A 47 -4.41 6.17 -2.20
N LEU A 48 -4.16 7.47 -2.26
CA LEU A 48 -4.42 8.37 -1.12
C LEU A 48 -5.91 8.61 -0.87
N ASP A 49 -6.73 8.67 -1.93
CA ASP A 49 -8.18 8.79 -1.78
C ASP A 49 -8.74 7.55 -1.05
N LEU A 50 -8.27 6.35 -1.41
CA LEU A 50 -8.58 5.12 -0.69
C LEU A 50 -8.01 5.13 0.75
N THR A 51 -6.76 5.53 0.93
CA THR A 51 -6.05 5.45 2.24
C THR A 51 -6.65 6.39 3.27
N ALA A 52 -6.95 7.63 2.87
CA ALA A 52 -7.46 8.64 3.79
C ALA A 52 -8.84 8.26 4.35
N ASP A 53 -9.71 7.69 3.50
CA ASP A 53 -11.01 7.20 3.93
C ASP A 53 -10.87 5.92 4.77
N ALA A 54 -10.13 4.92 4.27
CA ALA A 54 -9.92 3.66 4.97
C ALA A 54 -9.35 3.86 6.38
N MET A 55 -8.40 4.79 6.56
CA MET A 55 -7.70 4.98 7.84
C MET A 55 -8.30 6.06 8.75
N ARG A 56 -9.05 7.03 8.23
CA ARG A 56 -9.54 8.18 9.01
C ARG A 56 -11.02 8.54 8.77
N GLY A 57 -11.67 7.91 7.79
CA GLY A 57 -13.11 8.04 7.57
C GLY A 57 -13.93 7.40 8.71
N PRO A 58 -15.26 7.64 8.73
CA PRO A 58 -16.19 6.93 9.60
C PRO A 58 -16.03 5.41 9.44
N SER A 59 -15.99 4.68 10.54
CA SER A 59 -15.78 3.23 10.51
C SER A 59 -16.26 2.58 11.81
N TYR A 60 -16.64 1.30 11.71
CA TYR A 60 -16.80 0.40 12.85
C TYR A 60 -15.49 0.24 13.65
N TRP A 61 -14.34 0.34 12.98
CA TRP A 61 -13.02 0.20 13.56
C TRP A 61 -12.47 1.54 14.01
N THR A 62 -11.94 1.60 15.24
CA THR A 62 -11.28 2.82 15.71
C THR A 62 -10.05 3.13 14.87
N ALA A 63 -9.53 4.36 14.96
CA ALA A 63 -8.27 4.69 14.28
C ALA A 63 -7.13 3.78 14.76
N GLY A 64 -7.02 3.51 16.07
CA GLY A 64 -6.02 2.58 16.61
C GLY A 64 -6.17 1.15 16.11
N GLU A 65 -7.40 0.64 15.99
CA GLU A 65 -7.66 -0.70 15.44
C GLU A 65 -7.25 -0.82 13.97
N ARG A 66 -7.48 0.22 13.17
CA ARG A 66 -7.06 0.25 11.75
C ARG A 66 -5.55 0.30 11.60
N GLU A 67 -4.85 1.07 12.44
CA GLU A 67 -3.38 1.08 12.50
C GLU A 67 -2.83 -0.28 12.95
N TYR A 68 -3.52 -0.97 13.89
CA TYR A 68 -3.16 -2.33 14.28
C TYR A 68 -3.32 -3.34 13.15
N LEU A 69 -4.43 -3.29 12.38
CA LEU A 69 -4.61 -4.14 11.20
C LEU A 69 -3.56 -3.86 10.11
N ALA A 70 -3.18 -2.60 9.93
CA ALA A 70 -2.08 -2.18 9.05
C ALA A 70 -0.75 -2.81 9.49
N MET A 71 -0.43 -2.74 10.78
CA MET A 71 0.76 -3.37 11.37
C MET A 71 0.74 -4.90 11.20
N CYS A 72 -0.38 -5.56 11.45
CA CYS A 72 -0.52 -7.01 11.24
C CYS A 72 -0.26 -7.37 9.78
N THR A 73 -0.85 -6.65 8.83
CA THR A 73 -0.59 -6.83 7.40
C THR A 73 0.89 -6.61 7.07
N ALA A 74 1.55 -5.62 7.69
CA ALA A 74 2.98 -5.39 7.51
C ALA A 74 3.87 -6.52 8.05
N ARG A 75 3.46 -7.17 9.16
CA ARG A 75 4.11 -8.39 9.66
C ARG A 75 4.01 -9.55 8.68
N LEU A 76 2.86 -9.72 8.00
CA LEU A 76 2.70 -10.73 6.95
C LEU A 76 3.70 -10.56 5.80
N HIS A 77 3.88 -9.30 5.37
CA HIS A 77 4.77 -8.93 4.28
C HIS A 77 6.23 -8.76 4.71
N GLN A 78 6.55 -8.96 6.00
CA GLN A 78 7.88 -8.74 6.57
C GLN A 78 8.43 -7.36 6.21
N CYS A 79 7.63 -6.31 6.40
CA CYS A 79 7.99 -4.93 6.05
C CYS A 79 8.36 -4.10 7.29
N PRO A 80 9.65 -3.95 7.65
CA PRO A 80 10.07 -3.29 8.90
C PRO A 80 9.61 -1.84 8.99
N PHE A 81 9.72 -1.09 7.88
CA PHE A 81 9.29 0.31 7.81
C PHE A 81 7.83 0.48 8.25
N CYS A 82 6.94 -0.37 7.74
CA CYS A 82 5.52 -0.32 8.07
C CYS A 82 5.22 -0.92 9.45
N ILE A 83 5.91 -1.99 9.86
CA ILE A 83 5.75 -2.59 11.19
C ILE A 83 6.01 -1.53 12.27
N ASP A 84 7.15 -0.85 12.21
CA ASP A 84 7.56 0.12 13.23
C ASP A 84 6.66 1.37 13.21
N THR A 85 6.34 1.87 12.00
CA THR A 85 5.49 3.05 11.83
C THR A 85 4.07 2.82 12.35
N HIS A 86 3.46 1.67 12.01
CA HIS A 86 2.09 1.36 12.44
C HIS A 86 1.99 0.89 13.89
N ALA A 87 3.03 0.26 14.45
CA ALA A 87 3.10 0.01 15.89
C ALA A 87 3.03 1.33 16.66
N GLU A 88 3.81 2.33 16.25
CA GLU A 88 3.77 3.66 16.88
C GLU A 88 2.44 4.39 16.67
N LEU A 89 1.86 4.33 15.46
CA LEU A 89 0.54 4.90 15.21
C LEU A 89 -0.57 4.22 16.01
N THR A 90 -0.46 2.90 16.24
CA THR A 90 -1.37 2.16 17.12
C THR A 90 -1.30 2.71 18.55
N ARG A 91 -0.09 2.97 19.08
CA ARG A 91 0.07 3.58 20.41
C ARG A 91 -0.51 4.99 20.49
N ILE A 92 -0.30 5.80 19.46
CA ILE A 92 -0.80 7.19 19.41
C ILE A 92 -2.33 7.24 19.29
N ALA A 93 -2.90 6.45 18.37
CA ALA A 93 -4.31 6.52 18.01
C ALA A 93 -5.21 5.60 18.85
N GLY A 94 -4.65 4.55 19.45
CA GLY A 94 -5.38 3.59 20.28
C GLY A 94 -5.64 4.06 21.71
N HIS A 95 -5.03 5.16 22.16
CA HIS A 95 -5.21 5.71 23.51
C HIS A 95 -5.07 4.67 24.65
N GLY A 96 -4.27 3.61 24.44
CA GLY A 96 -4.06 2.51 25.39
C GLY A 96 -5.08 1.37 25.33
N GLU A 97 -6.08 1.42 24.45
CA GLU A 97 -7.09 0.36 24.28
C GLU A 97 -6.55 -0.86 23.53
N ILE A 98 -5.50 -0.67 22.73
CA ILE A 98 -4.84 -1.72 21.97
C ILE A 98 -3.33 -1.55 22.05
N ASP A 99 -2.64 -2.64 22.37
CA ASP A 99 -1.20 -2.75 22.45
C ASP A 99 -0.66 -3.43 21.19
N PRO A 100 0.19 -2.78 20.38
CA PRO A 100 0.78 -3.41 19.19
C PRO A 100 1.67 -4.61 19.51
N ASP A 101 2.16 -4.71 20.74
CA ASP A 101 3.10 -5.74 21.18
C ASP A 101 2.39 -6.91 21.90
N ASP A 102 1.11 -6.73 22.26
CA ASP A 102 0.25 -7.79 22.84
C ASP A 102 -1.01 -8.03 22.01
N ALA A 103 -1.04 -9.14 21.27
CA ALA A 103 -2.21 -9.53 20.48
C ALA A 103 -3.45 -9.87 21.31
N ALA A 104 -3.31 -10.16 22.61
CA ALA A 104 -4.44 -10.42 23.50
C ALA A 104 -5.22 -9.13 23.84
N SER A 105 -4.58 -7.95 23.71
CA SER A 105 -5.22 -6.65 23.92
C SER A 105 -6.34 -6.35 22.91
N ALA A 106 -6.23 -6.87 21.68
CA ALA A 106 -7.23 -6.70 20.62
C ALA A 106 -8.55 -7.41 20.98
N ARG A 107 -9.70 -6.73 20.90
CA ARG A 107 -11.01 -7.35 21.18
C ARG A 107 -11.33 -8.52 20.22
N PRO A 108 -12.24 -9.45 20.59
CA PRO A 108 -12.54 -10.64 19.79
C PRO A 108 -12.87 -10.35 18.32
N GLN A 109 -13.65 -9.31 18.05
CA GLN A 109 -14.05 -8.88 16.71
C GLN A 109 -12.85 -8.51 15.84
N LEU A 110 -11.88 -7.79 16.42
CA LEU A 110 -10.67 -7.37 15.72
C LEU A 110 -9.75 -8.56 15.41
N ARG A 111 -9.67 -9.53 16.33
CA ARG A 111 -8.90 -10.76 16.11
C ARG A 111 -9.52 -11.61 14.99
N ALA A 112 -10.85 -11.74 14.99
CA ALA A 112 -11.58 -12.47 13.96
C ALA A 112 -11.39 -11.84 12.57
N VAL A 113 -11.56 -10.51 12.44
CA VAL A 113 -11.36 -9.84 11.14
C VAL A 113 -9.90 -9.89 10.71
N ARG A 114 -8.93 -9.80 11.62
CA ARG A 114 -7.50 -9.98 11.30
C ARG A 114 -7.25 -11.36 10.71
N GLU A 115 -7.78 -12.43 11.31
CA GLU A 115 -7.63 -13.79 10.80
C GLU A 115 -8.26 -13.98 9.42
N PHE A 116 -9.44 -13.40 9.19
CA PHE A 116 -10.07 -13.33 7.87
C PHE A 116 -9.18 -12.63 6.83
N LEU A 117 -8.61 -11.47 7.17
CA LEU A 117 -7.71 -10.71 6.28
C LEU A 117 -6.39 -11.45 6.01
N ASP A 118 -5.86 -12.16 7.01
CA ASP A 118 -4.68 -13.01 6.90
C ASP A 118 -4.88 -14.13 5.89
N VAL A 119 -6.04 -14.81 5.93
CA VAL A 119 -6.42 -15.84 4.94
C VAL A 119 -6.60 -15.20 3.56
N ALA A 120 -7.38 -14.12 3.46
CA ALA A 120 -7.59 -13.42 2.18
C ALA A 120 -6.27 -12.95 1.55
N THR A 121 -5.26 -12.60 2.36
CA THR A 121 -3.94 -12.18 1.89
C THR A 121 -3.07 -13.36 1.44
N ARG A 122 -3.06 -14.48 2.18
CA ARG A 122 -2.17 -15.62 1.92
C ARG A 122 -2.74 -16.66 0.95
N ASP A 123 -4.05 -16.89 1.03
CA ASP A 123 -4.76 -17.94 0.30
C ASP A 123 -6.14 -17.43 -0.18
N PRO A 124 -6.15 -16.49 -1.15
CA PRO A 124 -7.39 -15.88 -1.65
C PRO A 124 -8.31 -16.87 -2.40
N ASP A 125 -7.88 -18.10 -2.69
CA ASP A 125 -8.76 -19.10 -3.31
C ASP A 125 -9.65 -19.83 -2.28
N HIS A 126 -9.33 -19.72 -0.98
CA HIS A 126 -9.99 -20.44 0.10
C HIS A 126 -10.52 -19.50 1.19
N VAL A 127 -10.93 -18.28 0.81
CA VAL A 127 -11.50 -17.33 1.78
C VAL A 127 -12.85 -17.82 2.26
N ASP A 128 -12.94 -18.11 3.56
CA ASP A 128 -14.21 -18.36 4.25
C ASP A 128 -14.57 -17.23 5.20
N ILE A 129 -15.87 -17.08 5.46
CA ILE A 129 -16.42 -16.00 6.29
C ILE A 129 -16.97 -16.50 7.63
N THR A 130 -16.76 -17.79 7.95
CA THR A 130 -17.41 -18.45 9.09
C THR A 130 -17.00 -17.79 10.40
N GLY A 131 -15.71 -17.49 10.55
CA GLY A 131 -15.16 -16.83 11.75
C GLY A 131 -15.59 -15.37 11.93
N VAL A 132 -16.17 -14.75 10.90
CA VAL A 132 -16.60 -13.34 10.90
C VAL A 132 -18.09 -13.16 10.61
N ALA A 133 -18.88 -14.24 10.69
CA ALA A 133 -20.28 -14.24 10.28
C ALA A 133 -21.16 -13.26 11.08
N ASP A 134 -20.81 -13.00 12.35
CA ASP A 134 -21.55 -12.12 13.25
C ASP A 134 -21.14 -10.63 13.14
N LEU A 135 -20.11 -10.31 12.35
CA LEU A 135 -19.69 -8.92 12.16
C LEU A 135 -20.61 -8.20 11.15
N PRO A 136 -20.88 -6.90 11.35
CA PRO A 136 -21.57 -6.09 10.35
C PRO A 136 -20.82 -6.12 9.02
N GLU A 137 -21.55 -6.20 7.91
CA GLU A 137 -20.94 -6.27 6.58
C GLU A 137 -20.07 -5.05 6.28
N ASP A 138 -20.53 -3.85 6.64
CA ASP A 138 -19.77 -2.61 6.46
C ASP A 138 -18.42 -2.67 7.20
N ALA A 139 -18.38 -3.28 8.40
CA ALA A 139 -17.12 -3.47 9.14
C ALA A 139 -16.15 -4.38 8.37
N LEU A 140 -16.65 -5.42 7.70
CA LEU A 140 -15.81 -6.30 6.88
C LEU A 140 -15.30 -5.60 5.62
N ARG A 141 -16.15 -4.81 4.95
CA ARG A 141 -15.77 -3.99 3.78
C ARG A 141 -14.72 -2.94 4.15
N GLU A 142 -14.89 -2.24 5.27
CA GLU A 142 -13.92 -1.28 5.80
C GLU A 142 -12.56 -1.93 6.10
N ALA A 143 -12.57 -3.12 6.72
CA ALA A 143 -11.35 -3.87 7.01
C ALA A 143 -10.63 -4.35 5.74
N LEU A 144 -11.39 -4.75 4.71
CA LEU A 144 -10.84 -5.09 3.39
C LEU A 144 -10.17 -3.88 2.72
N HIS A 145 -10.71 -2.67 2.84
CA HIS A 145 -10.05 -1.46 2.34
C HIS A 145 -8.73 -1.17 3.05
N VAL A 146 -8.68 -1.32 4.38
CA VAL A 146 -7.42 -1.21 5.15
C VAL A 146 -6.41 -2.25 4.64
N ASN A 147 -6.83 -3.50 4.49
CA ASN A 147 -5.97 -4.56 4.00
C ASN A 147 -5.48 -4.33 2.56
N LEU A 148 -6.33 -3.80 1.67
CA LEU A 148 -5.96 -3.45 0.29
C LEU A 148 -4.84 -2.40 0.26
N VAL A 149 -5.00 -1.31 1.02
CA VAL A 149 -3.98 -0.24 1.12
C VAL A 149 -2.64 -0.82 1.56
N TRP A 150 -2.64 -1.58 2.66
CA TRP A 150 -1.38 -2.03 3.25
C TRP A 150 -0.79 -3.24 2.51
N ASN A 151 -1.58 -4.06 1.82
CA ASN A 151 -1.04 -5.05 0.87
C ASN A 151 -0.24 -4.39 -0.26
N ILE A 152 -0.68 -3.22 -0.75
CA ILE A 152 0.03 -2.44 -1.77
C ILE A 152 1.28 -1.82 -1.16
N VAL A 153 1.12 -1.00 -0.11
CA VAL A 153 2.21 -0.20 0.45
C VAL A 153 3.35 -1.09 0.98
N ASN A 154 3.04 -2.22 1.63
CA ASN A 154 4.09 -3.11 2.15
C ASN A 154 4.95 -3.72 1.05
N ARG A 155 4.33 -4.16 -0.06
CA ARG A 155 5.07 -4.70 -1.22
C ARG A 155 5.94 -3.62 -1.87
N LEU A 156 5.41 -2.41 -2.02
CA LEU A 156 6.17 -1.28 -2.57
C LEU A 156 7.31 -0.86 -1.66
N ALA A 157 7.08 -0.80 -0.35
CA ALA A 157 8.09 -0.45 0.63
C ALA A 157 9.25 -1.45 0.60
N ASN A 158 8.96 -2.74 0.53
CA ASN A 158 9.99 -3.77 0.39
C ASN A 158 10.70 -3.70 -0.96
N ALA A 159 9.96 -3.66 -2.07
CA ALA A 159 10.53 -3.66 -3.43
C ALA A 159 11.36 -2.40 -3.74
N PHE A 160 11.01 -1.27 -3.14
CA PHE A 160 11.76 -0.02 -3.24
C PHE A 160 12.73 0.18 -2.06
N GLY A 161 12.93 -0.81 -1.19
CA GLY A 161 13.93 -0.76 -0.11
C GLY A 161 13.75 0.45 0.82
N PHE A 162 12.54 0.65 1.33
CA PHE A 162 12.25 1.72 2.29
C PHE A 162 13.01 1.52 3.59
N VAL A 163 13.60 2.61 4.09
CA VAL A 163 14.34 2.62 5.35
C VAL A 163 13.77 3.70 6.25
N LEU A 164 13.52 3.34 7.50
CA LEU A 164 13.14 4.28 8.54
C LEU A 164 14.42 4.92 9.12
N ARG A 165 14.71 6.16 8.73
CA ARG A 165 15.91 6.89 9.19
C ARG A 165 15.69 7.49 10.59
N GLU A 166 16.78 7.79 11.29
CA GLU A 166 16.73 8.41 12.61
C GLU A 166 15.87 9.70 12.60
N GLY A 167 14.98 9.85 13.60
CA GLY A 167 14.06 10.99 13.70
C GLY A 167 12.82 10.93 12.80
N GLN A 168 12.77 10.02 11.80
CA GLN A 168 11.60 9.90 10.91
C GLN A 168 10.39 9.29 11.59
N LEU A 169 10.58 8.38 12.55
CA LEU A 169 9.45 7.72 13.22
C LEU A 169 8.53 8.75 13.89
N HIS A 170 9.03 9.50 14.87
CA HIS A 170 8.21 10.47 15.60
C HIS A 170 7.70 11.64 14.74
N SER A 171 8.51 12.13 13.81
CA SER A 171 8.10 13.25 12.93
C SER A 171 7.06 12.80 11.90
N GLY A 172 7.25 11.62 11.31
CA GLY A 172 6.35 11.01 10.34
C GLY A 172 5.01 10.60 10.95
N THR A 173 5.00 9.89 12.09
CA THR A 173 3.75 9.46 12.74
C THR A 173 2.94 10.64 13.26
N ARG A 174 3.60 11.70 13.76
CA ARG A 174 2.93 12.95 14.14
C ARG A 174 2.30 13.64 12.93
N ALA A 175 3.00 13.71 11.80
CA ALA A 175 2.45 14.28 10.58
C ALA A 175 1.26 13.46 10.05
N LEU A 176 1.39 12.14 10.00
CA LEU A 176 0.30 11.24 9.59
C LEU A 176 -0.92 11.36 10.50
N HIS A 177 -0.70 11.38 11.82
CA HIS A 177 -1.77 11.59 12.79
C HIS A 177 -2.45 12.96 12.61
N ARG A 178 -1.67 14.01 12.33
CA ARG A 178 -2.17 15.38 12.18
C ARG A 178 -2.92 15.61 10.87
N PHE A 179 -2.44 15.05 9.76
CA PHE A 179 -2.97 15.33 8.41
C PHE A 179 -3.83 14.19 7.85
N GLY A 180 -3.89 13.04 8.53
CA GLY A 180 -4.78 11.94 8.21
C GLY A 180 -4.58 11.41 6.80
N TYR A 181 -3.32 11.11 6.44
CA TYR A 181 -2.93 10.56 5.13
C TYR A 181 -3.21 11.47 3.91
N ARG A 182 -3.51 12.76 4.12
CA ARG A 182 -3.77 13.70 3.02
C ARG A 182 -2.51 14.47 2.63
N PHE A 183 -2.41 14.78 1.33
CA PHE A 183 -1.38 15.63 0.74
C PHE A 183 -1.98 16.88 0.10
N PRO A 184 -1.25 18.00 0.04
CA PRO A 184 -1.67 19.17 -0.72
C PRO A 184 -1.93 18.84 -2.20
N SER A 185 -3.13 19.15 -2.70
CA SER A 185 -3.57 18.75 -4.05
C SER A 185 -2.67 19.27 -5.18
N PHE A 186 -2.03 20.43 -4.99
CA PHE A 186 -1.10 21.00 -5.98
C PHE A 186 0.15 20.12 -6.20
N LEU A 187 0.54 19.28 -5.23
CA LEU A 187 1.62 18.30 -5.39
C LEU A 187 1.17 17.08 -6.19
N LEU A 188 -0.11 16.72 -6.05
CA LEU A 188 -0.71 15.53 -6.66
C LEU A 188 -1.25 15.77 -8.07
N THR A 189 -1.36 17.02 -8.51
CA THR A 189 -1.87 17.36 -9.85
C THR A 189 -0.95 16.77 -10.91
N ASP A 190 -1.44 15.82 -11.69
CA ASP A 190 -0.67 15.08 -12.70
C ASP A 190 -1.67 14.27 -13.54
N GLY A 191 -1.82 14.65 -14.82
CA GLY A 191 -2.86 14.08 -15.68
C GLY A 191 -4.31 14.41 -15.24
N PRO A 192 -5.30 13.88 -15.99
CA PRO A 192 -6.71 14.04 -15.67
C PRO A 192 -7.07 13.41 -14.31
N VAL A 193 -8.17 13.87 -13.72
CA VAL A 193 -8.80 13.21 -12.57
C VAL A 193 -9.81 12.23 -13.14
N THR A 194 -9.65 10.95 -12.83
CA THR A 194 -10.64 9.93 -13.15
C THR A 194 -11.49 9.65 -11.92
N ASP A 195 -12.80 9.64 -12.11
CA ASP A 195 -13.76 9.23 -11.09
C ASP A 195 -14.82 8.31 -11.70
N HIS A 196 -14.73 7.02 -11.35
CA HIS A 196 -15.67 5.96 -11.72
C HIS A 196 -16.74 5.75 -10.64
N GLY A 197 -16.83 6.62 -9.63
CA GLY A 197 -17.78 6.50 -8.52
C GLY A 197 -17.40 5.44 -7.47
N ASP A 198 -16.27 4.75 -7.65
CA ASP A 198 -15.73 3.76 -6.71
C ASP A 198 -14.21 3.93 -6.61
N VAL A 199 -13.70 4.04 -5.39
CA VAL A 199 -12.27 4.31 -5.12
C VAL A 199 -11.37 3.15 -5.55
N VAL A 200 -11.86 1.91 -5.52
CA VAL A 200 -11.11 0.73 -5.97
C VAL A 200 -11.09 0.65 -7.50
N ALA A 201 -12.18 1.01 -8.18
CA ALA A 201 -12.24 1.15 -9.63
C ALA A 201 -11.31 2.28 -10.11
N ASN A 202 -11.23 3.40 -9.39
CA ASN A 202 -10.28 4.47 -9.65
C ASN A 202 -8.83 4.00 -9.53
N LEU A 203 -8.52 3.17 -8.52
CA LEU A 203 -7.19 2.56 -8.36
C LEU A 203 -6.84 1.62 -9.52
N ARG A 204 -7.78 0.75 -9.94
CA ARG A 204 -7.60 -0.14 -11.10
C ARG A 204 -7.30 0.66 -12.36
N HIS A 205 -8.11 1.68 -12.62
CA HIS A 205 -7.96 2.54 -13.78
C HIS A 205 -6.62 3.27 -13.78
N ALA A 206 -6.19 3.81 -12.64
CA ALA A 206 -4.92 4.53 -12.55
C ALA A 206 -3.73 3.65 -12.98
N VAL A 207 -3.68 2.41 -12.53
CA VAL A 207 -2.54 1.52 -12.82
C VAL A 207 -2.58 0.92 -14.23
N LEU A 208 -3.76 0.72 -14.80
CA LEU A 208 -3.95 0.11 -16.13
C LEU A 208 -3.98 1.13 -17.27
N GLU A 209 -4.59 2.29 -17.05
CA GLU A 209 -4.95 3.23 -18.14
C GLU A 209 -4.24 4.59 -18.04
N ALA A 210 -3.65 4.95 -16.89
CA ALA A 210 -2.94 6.22 -16.81
C ALA A 210 -1.71 6.27 -17.73
N PRO A 211 -1.29 7.47 -18.18
CA PRO A 211 -0.09 7.63 -18.98
C PRO A 211 1.14 6.96 -18.35
N ALA A 212 1.76 6.07 -19.10
CA ALA A 212 2.86 5.21 -18.68
C ALA A 212 3.95 5.10 -19.77
N THR A 213 5.15 4.70 -19.37
CA THR A 213 6.29 4.42 -20.26
C THR A 213 6.28 2.96 -20.74
N THR A 214 5.73 2.07 -19.92
CA THR A 214 5.52 0.65 -20.22
C THR A 214 4.35 0.44 -21.19
N ASP A 215 4.47 -0.62 -21.99
CA ASP A 215 3.38 -1.13 -22.81
C ASP A 215 2.15 -1.44 -21.92
N PRO A 216 0.93 -1.01 -22.28
CA PRO A 216 -0.29 -1.37 -21.56
C PRO A 216 -0.46 -2.89 -21.37
N ALA A 217 -0.08 -3.72 -22.34
CA ALA A 217 -0.17 -5.17 -22.24
C ALA A 217 0.78 -5.74 -21.16
N LEU A 218 1.99 -5.17 -21.03
CA LEU A 218 2.93 -5.54 -19.97
C LEU A 218 2.36 -5.22 -18.59
N ARG A 219 1.76 -4.03 -18.42
CA ARG A 219 1.11 -3.66 -17.14
C ARG A 219 -0.11 -4.52 -16.86
N ALA A 220 -0.96 -4.78 -17.85
CA ALA A 220 -2.14 -5.63 -17.70
C ALA A 220 -1.75 -7.04 -17.24
N ALA A 221 -0.76 -7.66 -17.89
CA ALA A 221 -0.23 -8.96 -17.49
C ALA A 221 0.40 -8.92 -16.08
N ALA A 222 1.14 -7.86 -15.76
CA ALA A 222 1.70 -7.65 -14.42
C ALA A 222 0.62 -7.43 -13.34
N VAL A 223 -0.56 -6.89 -13.66
CA VAL A 223 -1.71 -6.77 -12.74
C VAL A 223 -2.45 -8.11 -12.61
N ALA A 224 -2.70 -8.80 -13.72
CA ALA A 224 -3.41 -10.08 -13.75
C ALA A 224 -2.61 -11.22 -13.11
N GLY A 225 -1.28 -11.18 -13.23
CA GLY A 225 -0.41 -12.29 -12.86
C GLY A 225 -0.20 -13.27 -14.00
N ASP A 226 -0.45 -12.81 -15.22
CA ASP A 226 -0.27 -13.59 -16.43
C ASP A 226 1.23 -13.77 -16.71
N PRO A 227 1.60 -14.78 -17.53
CA PRO A 227 2.97 -14.98 -17.94
C PRO A 227 3.59 -13.73 -18.59
N LEU A 228 4.79 -13.38 -18.13
CA LEU A 228 5.61 -12.29 -18.63
C LEU A 228 6.91 -12.84 -19.25
N PRO A 229 7.57 -12.11 -20.16
CA PRO A 229 8.93 -12.46 -20.56
C PRO A 229 9.92 -12.21 -19.42
N GLU A 230 11.00 -12.99 -19.35
CA GLU A 230 12.12 -12.66 -18.45
C GLU A 230 12.84 -11.39 -18.93
N PRO A 231 13.36 -10.55 -18.01
CA PRO A 231 13.41 -10.71 -16.55
C PRO A 231 12.13 -10.28 -15.77
N TRP A 232 11.05 -9.87 -16.45
CA TRP A 232 9.84 -9.35 -15.80
C TRP A 232 9.07 -10.41 -15.01
N GLN A 233 9.01 -11.65 -15.51
CA GLN A 233 8.32 -12.74 -14.82
C GLN A 233 8.88 -12.97 -13.42
N SER A 234 10.20 -13.20 -13.32
CA SER A 234 10.87 -13.41 -12.04
C SER A 234 10.70 -12.22 -11.10
N TYR A 235 10.85 -11.00 -11.61
CA TYR A 235 10.70 -9.79 -10.80
C TYR A 235 9.26 -9.55 -10.31
N ALA A 236 8.26 -9.62 -11.19
CA ALA A 236 6.86 -9.38 -10.82
C ALA A 236 6.37 -10.45 -9.84
N THR A 237 6.80 -11.72 -10.00
CA THR A 237 6.54 -12.79 -9.02
C THR A 237 7.16 -12.46 -7.66
N ALA A 238 8.41 -11.99 -7.65
CA ALA A 238 9.05 -11.56 -6.41
C ALA A 238 8.28 -10.41 -5.74
N VAL A 239 7.83 -9.40 -6.48
CA VAL A 239 7.02 -8.29 -5.92
C VAL A 239 5.72 -8.80 -5.30
N ARG A 240 5.05 -9.77 -5.94
CA ARG A 240 3.77 -10.33 -5.49
C ARG A 240 3.90 -11.17 -4.23
N ASP A 241 4.89 -12.05 -4.20
CA ASP A 241 4.90 -13.17 -3.26
C ASP A 241 6.01 -13.05 -2.20
N THR A 242 7.13 -12.41 -2.56
CA THR A 242 8.33 -12.36 -1.73
C THR A 242 9.03 -11.01 -1.78
N SER A 243 8.27 -9.92 -1.77
CA SER A 243 8.80 -8.55 -1.97
C SER A 243 9.95 -8.21 -1.01
N TYR A 244 9.91 -8.74 0.22
CA TYR A 244 10.95 -8.60 1.25
C TYR A 244 12.30 -9.25 0.88
N ARG A 245 12.36 -10.04 -0.21
CA ARG A 245 13.58 -10.64 -0.77
C ARG A 245 14.15 -9.87 -1.93
N ILE A 246 13.45 -8.86 -2.45
CA ILE A 246 13.95 -8.05 -3.57
C ILE A 246 15.18 -7.28 -3.09
N THR A 247 16.22 -7.36 -3.91
CA THR A 247 17.48 -6.68 -3.63
C THR A 247 17.89 -5.79 -4.79
N ASP A 248 18.95 -5.03 -4.54
CA ASP A 248 19.69 -4.27 -5.52
C ASP A 248 20.07 -5.06 -6.79
N THR A 249 20.33 -6.36 -6.65
CA THR A 249 20.68 -7.27 -7.75
C THR A 249 19.49 -7.52 -8.70
N ASP A 250 18.27 -7.53 -8.20
CA ASP A 250 17.08 -7.72 -9.05
C ASP A 250 16.83 -6.49 -9.93
N ILE A 251 17.05 -5.29 -9.38
CA ILE A 251 16.99 -4.03 -10.13
C ILE A 251 18.14 -3.95 -11.16
N GLU A 252 19.35 -4.37 -10.78
CA GLU A 252 20.49 -4.44 -11.69
C GLU A 252 20.25 -5.41 -12.86
N ARG A 253 19.60 -6.54 -12.62
CA ARG A 253 19.21 -7.47 -13.70
C ARG A 253 18.26 -6.83 -14.71
N LEU A 254 17.27 -6.07 -14.23
CA LEU A 254 16.30 -5.37 -15.09
C LEU A 254 16.95 -4.27 -15.92
N THR A 255 17.80 -3.45 -15.28
CA THR A 255 18.51 -2.37 -15.97
C THR A 255 19.55 -2.89 -16.96
N ALA A 256 20.25 -3.99 -16.64
CA ALA A 256 21.15 -4.68 -17.57
C ALA A 256 20.42 -5.27 -18.79
N ALA A 257 19.14 -5.61 -18.65
CA ALA A 257 18.27 -6.02 -19.76
C ALA A 257 17.73 -4.83 -20.58
N GLY A 258 18.12 -3.59 -20.26
CA GLY A 258 17.75 -2.38 -21.00
C GLY A 258 16.46 -1.71 -20.52
N HIS A 259 15.89 -2.14 -19.39
CA HIS A 259 14.70 -1.50 -18.83
C HIS A 259 15.07 -0.24 -18.04
N THR A 260 14.28 0.81 -18.24
CA THR A 260 14.44 2.09 -17.51
C THR A 260 13.90 1.99 -16.08
N GLU A 261 14.41 2.82 -15.17
CA GLU A 261 13.86 2.86 -13.80
C GLU A 261 12.38 3.26 -13.76
N ASP A 262 11.91 4.10 -14.70
CA ASP A 262 10.49 4.43 -14.88
C ASP A 262 9.66 3.18 -15.20
N GLN A 263 10.14 2.31 -16.10
CA GLN A 263 9.45 1.07 -16.43
C GLN A 263 9.45 0.10 -15.25
N ILE A 264 10.56 0.01 -14.52
CA ILE A 264 10.64 -0.82 -13.30
C ILE A 264 9.62 -0.33 -12.27
N PHE A 265 9.59 0.98 -11.98
CA PHE A 265 8.62 1.59 -11.08
C PHE A 265 7.17 1.25 -11.44
N GLU A 266 6.80 1.38 -12.72
CA GLU A 266 5.46 1.08 -13.21
C GLU A 266 5.09 -0.40 -13.06
N VAL A 267 6.00 -1.32 -13.41
CA VAL A 267 5.75 -2.77 -13.27
C VAL A 267 5.71 -3.19 -11.80
N THR A 268 6.54 -2.62 -10.92
CA THR A 268 6.48 -2.88 -9.48
C THR A 268 5.11 -2.50 -8.91
N ILE A 269 4.58 -1.34 -9.30
CA ILE A 269 3.24 -0.90 -8.90
C ILE A 269 2.16 -1.81 -9.47
N ALA A 270 2.22 -2.14 -10.76
CA ALA A 270 1.27 -3.05 -11.40
C ALA A 270 1.21 -4.41 -10.67
N ALA A 271 2.36 -5.01 -10.38
CA ALA A 271 2.46 -6.27 -9.66
C ALA A 271 1.93 -6.19 -8.22
N ALA A 272 2.29 -5.13 -7.48
CA ALA A 272 1.85 -4.95 -6.09
C ALA A 272 0.33 -4.70 -6.00
N VAL A 273 -0.21 -3.85 -6.88
CA VAL A 273 -1.64 -3.55 -6.94
C VAL A 273 -2.43 -4.75 -7.42
N GLY A 274 -1.96 -5.49 -8.43
CA GLY A 274 -2.59 -6.72 -8.88
C GLY A 274 -2.74 -7.78 -7.78
N ALA A 275 -1.67 -8.05 -7.03
CA ALA A 275 -1.72 -8.98 -5.90
C ALA A 275 -2.70 -8.52 -4.81
N ALA A 276 -2.68 -7.24 -4.45
CA ALA A 276 -3.55 -6.70 -3.43
C ALA A 276 -5.03 -6.71 -3.85
N LEU A 277 -5.33 -6.42 -5.12
CA LEU A 277 -6.67 -6.47 -5.67
C LEU A 277 -7.21 -7.91 -5.73
N ARG A 278 -6.37 -8.90 -6.05
CA ARG A 278 -6.76 -10.32 -6.00
C ARG A 278 -7.23 -10.73 -4.60
N SER A 279 -6.48 -10.33 -3.58
CA SER A 279 -6.83 -10.56 -2.17
C SER A 279 -8.13 -9.85 -1.78
N PHE A 280 -8.26 -8.57 -2.15
CA PHE A 280 -9.46 -7.77 -1.90
C PHE A 280 -10.71 -8.34 -2.58
N ASP A 281 -10.62 -8.73 -3.85
CA ASP A 281 -11.73 -9.30 -4.60
C ASP A 281 -12.17 -10.64 -4.04
N ALA A 282 -11.23 -11.50 -3.62
CA ALA A 282 -11.56 -12.76 -2.97
C ALA A 282 -12.36 -12.54 -1.68
N GLY A 283 -11.89 -11.62 -0.82
CA GLY A 283 -12.61 -11.23 0.39
C GLY A 283 -14.00 -10.68 0.09
N ARG A 284 -14.11 -9.75 -0.86
CA ARG A 284 -15.39 -9.16 -1.27
C ARG A 284 -16.36 -10.20 -1.84
N ASN A 285 -15.89 -11.07 -2.72
CA ASN A 285 -16.71 -12.12 -3.34
C ASN A 285 -17.23 -13.12 -2.28
N ALA A 286 -16.41 -13.46 -1.28
CA ALA A 286 -16.84 -14.32 -0.18
C ALA A 286 -17.97 -13.68 0.64
N LEU A 287 -17.94 -12.35 0.86
CA LEU A 287 -19.03 -11.62 1.49
C LEU A 287 -20.31 -11.60 0.64
N GLU A 288 -20.18 -11.42 -0.67
CA GLU A 288 -21.33 -11.40 -1.61
C GLU A 288 -22.04 -12.76 -1.70
N GLN A 289 -21.28 -13.87 -1.64
CA GLN A 289 -21.84 -15.23 -1.66
C GLN A 289 -22.72 -15.53 -0.43
N LYS A 290 -22.43 -14.92 0.74
CA LYS A 290 -23.27 -14.99 1.95
C LYS A 290 -24.69 -14.50 1.71
N ILE A 291 -24.87 -13.52 0.83
CA ILE A 291 -26.16 -12.85 0.59
C ILE A 291 -27.05 -13.70 -0.31
N THR A 292 -26.45 -14.56 -1.13
CA THR A 292 -27.16 -15.31 -2.17
C THR A 292 -27.55 -16.74 -1.73
N GLY A 293 -26.97 -17.24 -0.63
CA GLY A 293 -27.24 -18.57 -0.05
C GLY A 293 -28.11 -18.50 1.20
#